data_AF-A0A9D1JQJ0-F1
#
_entry.id   AF-A0A9D1JQJ0-F1
#
_cell.length_a   1.000
_cell.length_b   1.000
_cell.length_c   1.000
_cell.angle_alpha   90.00
_cell.angle_beta   90.00
_cell.angle_gamma   90.00
#
_symmetry.space_group_name_H-M   'P 1'
#
loop_
_entity.id
_entity.type
_entity.pdbx_description
1 polymer ?
#
loop_
_entity_poly.entity_id
_entity_poly.type
_entity_poly.pdbx_seq_one_letter_code
_entity_poly.pdbx_strand_id
1 'polypeptide(L)'
;MYKVLFKAVGKKSKKTEEREFCLGEVDTPEYDAVMDEISELLYDMDLVYNDIDGDGDMMVDDMLISISEEEDFEKTIQGKNTAYHIKGAME
;
A
#
# COMPACT_ATOMS: atom_id res chain seq x y z
N MET A 1 -0.30 -3.10 17.67
CA MET A 1 0.74 -3.09 16.61
C MET A 1 0.05 -2.69 15.34
N TYR A 2 0.65 -1.80 14.56
CA TYR A 2 -0.02 -1.33 13.35
C TYR A 2 0.19 -2.32 12.21
N LYS A 3 -0.87 -2.71 11.50
CA LYS A 3 -0.80 -3.68 10.41
C LYS A 3 -1.29 -3.06 9.12
N VAL A 4 -0.52 -3.24 8.06
CA VAL A 4 -0.88 -2.88 6.69
C VAL A 4 -1.14 -4.13 5.89
N LEU A 5 -2.38 -4.29 5.46
CA LEU A 5 -2.81 -5.40 4.62
C LEU A 5 -2.94 -4.90 3.19
N PHE A 6 -2.14 -5.49 2.32
CA PHE A 6 -2.11 -5.22 0.90
C PHE A 6 -2.71 -6.39 0.13
N LYS A 7 -3.70 -6.14 -0.71
CA LYS A 7 -4.38 -7.18 -1.48
C LYS A 7 -4.51 -6.80 -2.94
N ALA A 8 -3.79 -7.49 -3.81
CA ALA A 8 -3.85 -7.36 -5.25
C ALA A 8 -4.78 -8.42 -5.85
N VAL A 9 -5.88 -8.00 -6.47
CA VAL A 9 -6.90 -8.86 -7.09
C VAL A 9 -6.82 -8.68 -8.61
N GLY A 10 -6.40 -9.70 -9.35
CA GLY A 10 -6.42 -9.67 -10.81
C GLY A 10 -7.86 -9.54 -11.35
N LYS A 11 -8.12 -8.53 -12.19
CA LYS A 11 -9.43 -8.33 -12.83
C LYS A 11 -9.73 -9.40 -13.90
N LYS A 12 -8.72 -9.83 -14.66
CA LYS A 12 -8.86 -10.88 -15.70
C LYS A 12 -8.42 -12.26 -15.25
N SER A 13 -7.43 -12.33 -14.36
CA SER A 13 -6.95 -13.60 -13.80
C SER A 13 -7.48 -13.70 -12.40
N LYS A 14 -8.07 -14.84 -12.04
CA LYS A 14 -8.58 -15.14 -10.68
C LYS A 14 -7.45 -15.32 -9.64
N LYS A 15 -6.32 -14.64 -9.85
CA LYS A 15 -5.13 -14.63 -9.03
C LYS A 15 -5.26 -13.47 -8.06
N THR A 16 -5.30 -13.78 -6.78
CA THR A 16 -5.31 -12.82 -5.69
C THR A 16 -4.00 -12.99 -4.95
N GLU A 17 -3.25 -11.90 -4.80
CA GLU A 17 -2.06 -11.84 -3.95
C GLU A 17 -2.41 -10.98 -2.74
N GLU A 18 -2.06 -11.47 -1.55
CA GLU A 18 -2.28 -10.77 -0.30
C GLU A 18 -0.95 -10.76 0.44
N ARG A 19 -0.52 -9.58 0.87
CA ARG A 19 0.66 -9.36 1.70
C ARG A 19 0.21 -8.62 2.95
N GLU A 20 0.67 -9.10 4.09
CA GLU A 20 0.45 -8.44 5.37
C GLU A 20 1.80 -7.96 5.88
N PHE A 21 1.85 -6.69 6.23
CA PHE A 21 3.00 -6.02 6.77
C PHE A 21 2.67 -5.61 8.21
N CYS A 22 3.50 -6.03 9.17
CA CYS A 22 3.36 -5.61 10.55
C CYS A 22 4.36 -4.49 10.82
N LEU A 23 3.86 -3.27 11.02
CA LEU A 23 4.65 -2.17 11.53
C LEU A 23 4.78 -2.33 13.04
N GLY A 24 6.02 -2.56 13.47
CA GLY A 24 6.41 -2.61 14.87
C GLY A 24 6.47 -1.22 15.49
N GLU A 25 7.27 -1.06 16.54
CA GLU A 25 7.50 0.26 17.12
C GLU A 25 8.27 1.15 16.14
N VAL A 26 7.85 2.41 15.98
CA VAL A 26 8.43 3.41 15.04
C VAL A 26 9.95 3.58 15.21
N ASP A 27 10.51 3.25 16.38
CA ASP A 27 11.95 3.32 16.69
C ASP A 27 12.71 2.00 16.41
N THR A 28 12.10 1.04 15.70
CA THR A 28 12.73 -0.25 15.38
C THR A 28 13.21 -0.31 13.92
N PRO A 29 14.32 -1.01 13.64
CA PRO A 29 14.77 -1.25 12.27
C PRO A 29 13.76 -2.08 11.46
N GLU A 30 12.85 -2.81 12.13
CA GLU A 30 11.77 -3.54 11.49
C GLU A 30 10.74 -2.59 10.87
N TYR A 31 10.39 -1.50 11.56
CA TYR A 31 9.51 -0.47 11.01
C TYR A 31 10.10 0.16 9.75
N ASP A 32 11.39 0.52 9.78
CA ASP A 32 12.09 1.13 8.64
C ASP A 32 12.14 0.17 7.44
N ALA A 33 12.46 -1.11 7.67
CA ALA A 33 12.47 -2.13 6.63
C ALA A 33 11.08 -2.40 6.03
N VAL A 34 10.04 -2.42 6.86
CA VAL A 34 8.66 -2.61 6.40
C VAL A 34 8.18 -1.39 5.61
N MET A 35 8.52 -0.18 6.04
CA MET A 35 8.22 1.04 5.30
C MET A 35 8.88 1.09 3.94
N ASP A 36 10.16 0.71 3.86
CA ASP A 36 10.89 0.61 2.61
C ASP A 36 10.20 -0.41 1.67
N GLU A 37 9.87 -1.60 2.18
CA GLU A 37 9.19 -2.65 1.40
C GLU A 37 7.79 -2.25 0.93
N ILE A 38 7.00 -1.57 1.77
CA ILE A 38 5.69 -1.04 1.39
C ILE A 38 5.87 0.03 0.31
N SER A 39 6.83 0.95 0.47
CA SER A 39 7.07 1.99 -0.53
C SER A 39 7.45 1.40 -1.87
N GLU A 40 8.40 0.45 -1.91
CA GLU A 40 8.84 -0.21 -3.14
C GLU A 40 7.67 -0.96 -3.79
N LEU A 41 6.87 -1.67 -3.00
CA LEU A 41 5.67 -2.36 -3.48
C LEU A 41 4.66 -1.37 -4.10
N LEU A 42 4.39 -0.24 -3.43
CA LEU A 42 3.44 0.77 -3.89
C LEU A 42 3.92 1.40 -5.21
N TYR A 43 5.21 1.67 -5.34
CA TYR A 43 5.84 2.21 -6.55
C TYR A 43 5.97 1.17 -7.69
N ASP A 44 6.10 -0.11 -7.39
CA ASP A 44 6.17 -1.21 -8.38
C ASP A 44 4.79 -1.57 -8.97
N MET A 45 3.69 -1.16 -8.33
CA MET A 45 2.34 -1.48 -8.80
C MET A 45 2.08 -0.95 -10.23
N ASP A 46 1.57 -1.79 -11.14
CA ASP A 46 1.08 -1.39 -12.47
C ASP A 46 -0.28 -0.66 -12.34
N LEU A 47 -0.21 0.51 -11.73
CA LEU A 47 -1.33 1.39 -11.50
C LEU A 47 -1.72 2.04 -12.82
N VAL A 48 -3.04 2.15 -13.09
CA VAL A 48 -3.51 3.03 -14.17
C VAL A 48 -3.46 4.43 -13.60
N TYR A 49 -2.28 4.96 -13.44
CA TYR A 49 -2.17 6.40 -13.34
C TYR A 49 -2.56 6.93 -14.69
N ASN A 50 -3.67 7.65 -14.72
CA ASN A 50 -4.05 8.41 -15.89
C ASN A 50 -2.93 9.42 -16.09
N ASP A 51 -2.05 9.16 -17.06
CA ASP A 51 -0.78 9.84 -17.39
C ASP A 51 -0.91 11.38 -17.58
N ILE A 52 -2.11 11.92 -17.39
CA ILE A 52 -2.49 13.32 -17.58
C ILE A 52 -2.33 14.15 -16.28
N ASP A 53 -2.42 13.55 -15.09
CA ASP A 53 -2.59 14.35 -13.85
C ASP A 53 -1.43 14.28 -12.84
N GLY A 54 -0.46 13.35 -12.95
CA GLY A 54 0.68 13.31 -12.00
C GLY A 54 0.30 13.02 -10.53
N ASP A 55 -0.97 12.75 -10.24
CA ASP A 55 -1.51 12.46 -8.90
C ASP A 55 -1.07 11.11 -8.34
N GLY A 56 -0.33 10.32 -9.12
CA GLY A 56 0.01 8.96 -8.74
C GLY A 56 0.98 8.87 -7.58
N ASP A 57 1.99 9.73 -7.59
CA ASP A 57 2.98 9.84 -6.52
C ASP A 57 2.34 10.43 -5.26
N MET A 58 1.48 11.44 -5.40
CA MET A 58 0.79 12.05 -4.26
C MET A 58 -0.12 11.06 -3.51
N MET A 59 -0.76 10.12 -4.20
CA MET A 59 -1.58 9.11 -3.53
C MET A 59 -0.75 8.10 -2.74
N VAL A 60 0.43 7.74 -3.24
CA VAL A 60 1.37 6.83 -2.56
C VAL A 60 1.98 7.54 -1.35
N ASP A 61 2.40 8.79 -1.51
CA ASP A 61 2.90 9.62 -0.42
C ASP A 61 1.87 9.79 0.70
N ASP A 62 0.61 10.11 0.36
CA ASP A 62 -0.49 10.22 1.32
C ASP A 62 -0.73 8.92 2.10
N MET A 63 -0.62 7.76 1.44
CA MET A 63 -0.69 6.46 2.13
C MET A 63 0.50 6.22 3.04
N LEU A 64 1.73 6.50 2.59
CA LEU A 64 2.93 6.33 3.41
C LEU A 64 2.88 7.24 4.64
N ILE A 65 2.31 8.44 4.52
CA ILE A 65 2.05 9.34 5.63
C ILE A 65 1.04 8.72 6.61
N SER A 66 -0.13 8.25 6.15
CA SER A 66 -1.11 7.60 7.04
C SER A 66 -0.55 6.36 7.74
N ILE A 67 0.25 5.55 7.04
CA ILE A 67 0.95 4.41 7.65
C ILE A 67 1.93 4.89 8.71
N SER A 68 2.64 5.99 8.44
CA SER A 68 3.64 6.54 9.36
C SER A 68 3.03 7.16 10.61
N GLU A 69 1.83 7.73 10.47
CA GLU A 69 1.05 8.27 11.57
C GLU A 69 0.28 7.18 12.34
N GLU A 70 0.42 5.90 11.93
CA GLU A 70 -0.33 4.76 12.47
C GLU A 70 -1.86 5.00 12.43
N GLU A 71 -2.34 5.78 11.45
CA GLU A 71 -3.75 6.14 11.31
C GLU A 71 -4.51 5.02 10.59
N ASP A 72 -5.73 4.69 11.04
CA ASP A 72 -6.55 3.73 10.31
C ASP A 72 -6.98 4.28 8.94
N PHE A 73 -6.60 3.59 7.87
CA PHE A 73 -6.98 3.96 6.52
C PHE A 73 -7.35 2.73 5.69
N GLU A 74 -8.24 2.93 4.73
CA GLU A 74 -8.57 1.95 3.71
C GLU A 74 -8.59 2.65 2.36
N LYS A 75 -7.72 2.21 1.44
CA LYS A 75 -7.67 2.71 0.07
C LYS A 75 -7.74 1.56 -0.91
N THR A 76 -8.58 1.73 -1.93
CA THR A 76 -8.67 0.82 -3.06
C THR A 76 -8.17 1.52 -4.32
N ILE A 77 -7.11 1.00 -4.92
CA ILE A 77 -6.48 1.54 -6.12
C ILE A 77 -6.75 0.60 -7.29
N GLN A 78 -7.12 1.16 -8.44
CA GLN A 78 -7.34 0.38 -9.64
C GLN A 78 -6.14 0.47 -10.58
N GLY A 79 -5.42 -0.65 -10.70
CA GLY A 79 -4.42 -0.88 -11.75
C GLY A 79 -5.04 -1.32 -13.08
N LYS A 80 -4.20 -1.48 -14.13
CA LYS A 80 -4.69 -1.69 -15.52
C LYS A 80 -5.50 -2.95 -15.62
N ASN A 81 -5.07 -3.97 -14.90
CA ASN A 81 -5.65 -5.30 -14.98
C ASN A 81 -5.75 -5.96 -13.60
N THR A 82 -5.48 -5.20 -12.53
CA THR A 82 -5.41 -5.63 -11.13
C THR A 82 -6.04 -4.54 -10.27
N ALA A 83 -6.81 -4.90 -9.25
CA ALA A 83 -7.30 -3.98 -8.23
C ALA A 83 -6.51 -4.21 -6.95
N TYR A 84 -5.93 -3.16 -6.39
CA TYR A 84 -5.15 -3.18 -5.17
C TYR A 84 -6.01 -2.63 -4.03
N HIS A 85 -6.03 -3.31 -2.90
CA HIS A 85 -6.73 -2.89 -1.71
C HIS A 85 -5.72 -2.83 -0.56
N ILE A 86 -5.42 -1.63 -0.10
CA ILE A 86 -4.50 -1.37 1.00
C ILE A 86 -5.34 -0.95 2.20
N LYS A 87 -5.10 -1.60 3.33
CA LYS A 87 -5.77 -1.29 4.59
C LYS A 87 -4.72 -1.21 5.70
N GLY A 88 -4.58 -0.04 6.30
CA GLY A 88 -3.82 0.14 7.52
C GLY A 88 -4.78 0.21 8.71
N ALA A 89 -4.53 -0.58 9.75
CA ALA A 89 -5.31 -0.52 10.98
C ALA A 89 -4.44 -0.90 12.18
N MET A 90 -4.68 -0.22 13.31
CA MET A 90 -4.09 -0.58 14.59
C MET A 90 -4.83 -1.80 15.15
N GLU A 91 -4.13 -2.94 15.30
CA GLU A 91 -4.65 -4.18 15.91
C GLU A 91 -4.07 -4.41 17.31
#